data_AF-A0A519KJ10-F1
#
_entry.id   AF-A0A519KJ10-F1
#
_cell.length_a   1.000
_cell.length_b   1.000
_cell.length_c   1.000
_cell.angle_alpha   90.00
_cell.angle_beta   90.00
_cell.angle_gamma   90.00
#
_symmetry.space_group_name_H-M   'P 1'
#
loop_
_entity.id
_entity.type
_entity.pdbx_description
1 polymer ?
#
loop_
_entity_poly.entity_id
_entity_poly.type
_entity_poly.pdbx_seq_one_letter_code
_entity_poly.pdbx_strand_id
1 'polypeptide(L)'
;NLVWGVPAIFIYLIAEIGVANLFINFVSQPNIAAISHAEAARYLAILWGGMMVGRFIGSFLTHRFPADKVLACFAIGAFGAMIVTTFTSGPLAMWALISVGLFHSIMFPTIFTLGIKGLGPLTEEGSGLLIMAIAGGALVVVQGWLADTYGLQMSFLLTAVCELYILFYALWGSKPTNALPDLQPETAA
;
A
#
# COMPACT_ATOMS: atom_id res chain seq x y z
N ASN A 1 10.99 0.11 15.18
CA ASN A 1 10.47 0.12 13.79
C ASN A 1 10.11 -1.25 13.24
N LEU A 2 11.03 -2.24 13.19
CA LEU A 2 10.77 -3.53 12.53
C LEU A 2 9.52 -4.28 13.03
N VAL A 3 9.29 -4.29 14.35
CA VAL A 3 8.11 -4.90 15.00
C VAL A 3 6.78 -4.37 14.44
N TRP A 4 6.73 -3.09 14.08
CA TRP A 4 5.54 -2.47 13.48
C TRP A 4 5.56 -2.52 11.95
N GLY A 5 6.76 -2.62 11.35
CA GLY A 5 6.97 -2.68 9.90
C GLY A 5 6.57 -4.02 9.29
N VAL A 6 6.81 -5.13 9.99
CA VAL A 6 6.39 -6.47 9.54
C VAL A 6 4.86 -6.55 9.37
N PRO A 7 4.03 -6.18 10.37
CA PRO A 7 2.59 -6.09 10.16
C PRO A 7 2.20 -5.03 9.12
N ALA A 8 2.97 -3.94 8.95
CA ALA A 8 2.67 -2.93 7.94
C ALA A 8 2.77 -3.47 6.52
N ILE A 9 3.82 -4.24 6.19
CA ILE A 9 3.91 -4.95 4.90
C ILE A 9 2.78 -5.95 4.76
N PHE A 10 2.53 -6.75 5.79
CA PHE A 10 1.46 -7.75 5.78
C PHE A 10 0.09 -7.14 5.45
N ILE A 11 -0.28 -6.06 6.15
CA ILE A 11 -1.56 -5.35 5.99
C ILE A 11 -1.62 -4.60 4.65
N TYR A 12 -0.52 -3.97 4.23
CA TYR A 12 -0.44 -3.28 2.94
C TYR A 12 -0.70 -4.26 1.77
N LEU A 13 -0.13 -5.46 1.82
CA LEU A 13 -0.33 -6.47 0.78
C LEU A 13 -1.80 -6.94 0.68
N ILE A 14 -2.54 -6.97 1.81
CA ILE A 14 -3.98 -7.23 1.78
C ILE A 14 -4.71 -6.13 0.99
N ALA A 15 -4.36 -4.87 1.25
CA ALA A 15 -4.97 -3.71 0.60
C ALA A 15 -4.67 -3.65 -0.91
N GLU A 16 -3.40 -3.72 -1.29
CA GLU A 16 -2.95 -3.62 -2.68
C GLU A 16 -3.52 -4.77 -3.53
N ILE A 17 -3.37 -6.02 -3.07
CA ILE A 17 -3.85 -7.20 -3.80
C ILE A 17 -5.38 -7.23 -3.82
N GLY A 18 -6.06 -6.78 -2.75
CA GLY A 18 -7.51 -6.66 -2.70
C GLY A 18 -8.06 -5.69 -3.72
N VAL A 19 -7.45 -4.51 -3.84
CA VAL A 19 -7.80 -3.52 -4.86
C VAL A 19 -7.62 -4.09 -6.26
N ALA A 20 -6.45 -4.68 -6.55
CA ALA A 20 -6.16 -5.23 -7.87
C ALA A 20 -7.11 -6.38 -8.26
N ASN A 21 -7.37 -7.32 -7.36
CA ASN A 21 -8.22 -8.48 -7.64
C ASN A 21 -9.68 -8.11 -7.89
N LEU A 22 -10.22 -7.15 -7.14
CA LEU A 22 -11.62 -6.76 -7.23
C LEU A 22 -11.88 -5.62 -8.22
N PHE A 23 -10.82 -4.98 -8.74
CA PHE A 23 -10.93 -3.82 -9.62
C PHE A 23 -11.84 -4.06 -10.82
N ILE A 24 -11.59 -5.12 -11.59
CA ILE A 24 -12.34 -5.41 -12.83
C ILE A 24 -13.83 -5.63 -12.52
N ASN A 25 -14.12 -6.39 -11.46
CA ASN A 25 -15.48 -6.65 -11.02
C ASN A 25 -16.17 -5.38 -10.52
N PHE A 26 -15.44 -4.48 -9.85
CA PHE A 26 -15.97 -3.22 -9.37
C PHE A 26 -16.37 -2.27 -10.51
N VAL A 27 -15.46 -2.00 -11.45
CA VAL A 27 -15.72 -1.05 -12.54
C VAL A 27 -16.75 -1.58 -13.54
N SER A 28 -16.88 -2.90 -13.68
CA SER A 28 -17.90 -3.52 -14.53
C SER A 28 -19.32 -3.45 -13.96
N GLN A 29 -19.50 -2.97 -12.72
CA GLN A 29 -20.85 -2.86 -12.14
C GLN A 29 -21.70 -1.79 -12.85
N PRO A 30 -23.03 -2.01 -12.97
CA PRO A 30 -23.94 -1.06 -13.60
C PRO A 30 -23.94 0.31 -12.93
N ASN A 31 -23.77 0.36 -11.61
CA ASN A 31 -23.81 1.58 -10.81
C ASN A 31 -22.49 2.38 -10.83
N ILE A 32 -21.43 1.85 -11.47
CA ILE A 32 -20.09 2.44 -11.48
C ILE A 32 -19.75 2.93 -12.89
N ALA A 33 -19.35 2.04 -13.80
CA ALA A 33 -19.03 2.42 -15.17
C ALA A 33 -19.76 1.57 -16.22
N ALA A 34 -20.39 0.46 -15.82
CA ALA A 34 -21.11 -0.45 -16.72
C ALA A 34 -20.30 -0.87 -17.96
N ILE A 35 -18.97 -0.96 -17.81
CA ILE A 35 -18.05 -1.30 -18.90
C ILE A 35 -17.81 -2.80 -18.99
N SER A 36 -17.37 -3.26 -20.17
CA SER A 36 -16.98 -4.65 -20.37
C SER A 36 -15.72 -5.01 -19.57
N HIS A 37 -15.54 -6.30 -19.26
CA HIS A 37 -14.34 -6.76 -18.53
C HIS A 37 -13.04 -6.51 -19.34
N ALA A 38 -13.11 -6.57 -20.67
CA ALA A 38 -11.99 -6.27 -21.55
C ALA A 38 -11.59 -4.79 -21.47
N GLU A 39 -12.56 -3.89 -21.38
CA GLU A 39 -12.31 -2.47 -21.20
C GLU A 39 -11.83 -2.15 -19.78
N ALA A 40 -12.42 -2.79 -18.77
CA ALA A 40 -11.97 -2.72 -17.38
C ALA A 40 -10.49 -3.11 -17.21
N ALA A 41 -10.02 -4.13 -17.94
CA ALA A 41 -8.61 -4.53 -17.93
C ALA A 41 -7.68 -3.41 -18.45
N ARG A 42 -8.14 -2.57 -19.39
CA ARG A 42 -7.38 -1.39 -19.84
C ARG A 42 -7.28 -0.34 -18.73
N TYR A 43 -8.35 -0.11 -17.98
CA TYR A 43 -8.32 0.77 -16.81
C TYR A 43 -7.46 0.21 -15.67
N LEU A 44 -7.41 -1.11 -15.51
CA LEU A 44 -6.47 -1.75 -14.58
C LEU A 44 -5.01 -1.48 -14.99
N ALA A 45 -4.71 -1.51 -16.29
CA ALA A 45 -3.39 -1.12 -16.78
C ALA A 45 -3.07 0.36 -16.49
N ILE A 46 -4.08 1.25 -16.50
CA ILE A 46 -3.92 2.65 -16.07
C ILE A 46 -3.63 2.74 -14.57
N LEU A 47 -4.26 1.92 -13.73
CA LEU A 47 -3.97 1.84 -12.29
C LEU A 47 -2.50 1.44 -12.04
N TRP A 48 -2.00 0.41 -12.73
CA TRP A 48 -0.59 0.00 -12.65
C TRP A 48 0.37 1.03 -13.25
N GLY A 49 -0.01 1.68 -14.34
CA GLY A 49 0.72 2.81 -14.91
C GLY A 49 0.80 3.99 -13.95
N GLY A 50 -0.30 4.28 -13.25
CA GLY A 50 -0.37 5.25 -12.17
C GLY A 50 0.57 4.89 -11.01
N MET A 51 0.66 3.59 -10.65
CA MET A 51 1.66 3.12 -9.70
C MET A 51 3.09 3.43 -10.15
N MET A 52 3.42 3.18 -11.43
CA MET A 52 4.74 3.47 -11.96
C MET A 52 5.07 4.96 -11.89
N VAL A 53 4.13 5.83 -12.30
CA VAL A 53 4.26 7.29 -12.21
C VAL A 53 4.41 7.74 -10.76
N GLY A 54 3.58 7.20 -9.86
CA GLY A 54 3.62 7.48 -8.43
C GLY A 54 4.97 7.15 -7.81
N ARG A 55 5.63 6.09 -8.27
CA ARG A 55 6.98 5.72 -7.81
C ARG A 55 8.04 6.75 -8.21
N PHE A 56 7.97 7.32 -9.42
CA PHE A 56 8.88 8.40 -9.82
C PHE A 56 8.65 9.67 -8.99
N ILE A 57 7.39 10.07 -8.81
CA ILE A 57 7.02 11.23 -7.99
C ILE A 57 7.47 11.01 -6.54
N GLY A 58 7.17 9.84 -5.98
CA GLY A 58 7.52 9.47 -4.64
C GLY A 58 9.02 9.42 -4.41
N SER A 59 9.79 8.83 -5.32
CA SER A 59 11.25 8.82 -5.25
C SER A 59 11.82 10.24 -5.21
N PHE A 60 11.29 11.15 -6.02
CA PHE A 60 11.67 12.57 -6.00
C PHE A 60 11.30 13.24 -4.66
N LEU A 61 10.10 12.97 -4.15
CA LEU A 61 9.64 13.51 -2.87
C LEU A 61 10.46 12.99 -1.69
N THR A 62 10.79 11.70 -1.64
CA THR A 62 11.61 11.10 -0.56
C THR A 62 13.06 11.57 -0.59
N HIS A 63 13.54 12.08 -1.73
CA HIS A 63 14.84 12.74 -1.80
C HIS A 63 14.81 14.15 -1.18
N ARG A 64 13.64 14.82 -1.21
CA ARG A 64 13.47 16.20 -0.72
C ARG A 64 12.93 16.27 0.71
N PHE A 65 12.11 15.30 1.10
CA PHE A 65 11.37 15.23 2.35
C PHE A 65 11.63 13.89 3.05
N PRO A 66 11.50 13.84 4.39
CA PRO A 66 11.76 12.61 5.12
C PRO A 66 10.69 11.55 4.80
N ALA A 67 11.14 10.31 4.58
CA ALA A 67 10.33 9.25 3.98
C ALA A 67 9.08 8.87 4.80
N ASP A 68 9.14 9.00 6.12
CA ASP A 68 8.02 8.85 7.05
C ASP A 68 6.87 9.84 6.75
N LYS A 69 7.18 11.10 6.47
CA LYS A 69 6.18 12.12 6.13
C LYS A 69 5.60 11.92 4.74
N VAL A 70 6.43 11.49 3.78
CA VAL A 70 5.96 11.18 2.43
C VAL A 70 5.01 9.99 2.46
N LEU A 71 5.36 8.93 3.20
CA LEU A 71 4.49 7.78 3.42
C LEU A 71 3.16 8.19 4.07
N ALA A 72 3.20 9.03 5.11
CA ALA A 72 1.98 9.51 5.77
C ALA A 72 1.07 10.29 4.81
N CYS A 73 1.64 11.17 3.98
CA CYS A 73 0.89 11.92 2.97
C CYS A 73 0.19 11.01 1.96
N PHE A 74 0.91 9.99 1.46
CA PHE A 74 0.36 9.03 0.51
C PHE A 74 -0.70 8.12 1.15
N ALA A 75 -0.50 7.70 2.41
CA ALA A 75 -1.50 6.94 3.16
C ALA A 75 -2.80 7.74 3.38
N ILE A 76 -2.70 9.05 3.68
CA ILE A 76 -3.88 9.93 3.79
C ILE A 76 -4.59 10.06 2.43
N GLY A 77 -3.83 10.22 1.34
CA GLY A 77 -4.37 10.27 -0.01
C GLY A 77 -5.09 8.98 -0.41
N ALA A 78 -4.46 7.83 -0.16
CA ALA A 78 -5.05 6.51 -0.38
C ALA A 78 -6.33 6.32 0.43
N PHE A 79 -6.30 6.64 1.73
CA PHE A 79 -7.47 6.59 2.60
C PHE A 79 -8.62 7.44 2.04
N GLY A 80 -8.36 8.70 1.68
CA GLY A 80 -9.36 9.58 1.08
C GLY A 80 -9.94 9.01 -0.23
N ALA A 81 -9.08 8.48 -1.11
CA ALA A 81 -9.51 7.86 -2.36
C ALA A 81 -10.36 6.58 -2.12
N MET A 82 -10.03 5.78 -1.10
CA MET A 82 -10.83 4.61 -0.72
C MET A 82 -12.20 5.00 -0.14
N ILE A 83 -12.26 6.04 0.68
CA ILE A 83 -13.54 6.58 1.18
C ILE A 83 -14.41 7.07 0.02
N VAL A 84 -13.84 7.83 -0.92
CA VAL A 84 -14.56 8.26 -2.12
C VAL A 84 -15.05 7.07 -2.93
N THR A 85 -14.20 6.06 -3.16
CA THR A 85 -14.58 4.83 -3.90
C THR A 85 -15.75 4.10 -3.24
N THR A 86 -15.76 4.06 -1.91
CA THR A 86 -16.78 3.36 -1.11
C THR A 86 -18.12 4.09 -1.11
N PHE A 87 -18.12 5.42 -0.97
CA PHE A 87 -19.36 6.19 -0.74
C PHE A 87 -19.88 6.95 -1.96
N THR A 88 -19.12 7.00 -3.06
CA THR A 88 -19.57 7.61 -4.32
C THR A 88 -19.83 6.56 -5.39
N SER A 89 -20.60 6.91 -6.41
CA SER A 89 -20.94 6.03 -7.54
C SER A 89 -20.53 6.65 -8.87
N GLY A 90 -20.71 5.90 -9.96
CA GLY A 90 -20.41 6.41 -11.29
C GLY A 90 -18.90 6.47 -11.61
N PRO A 91 -18.53 7.27 -12.62
CA PRO A 91 -17.14 7.46 -13.04
C PRO A 91 -16.24 8.01 -11.93
N LEU A 92 -16.79 8.76 -10.96
CA LEU A 92 -16.02 9.30 -9.85
C LEU A 92 -15.42 8.20 -8.99
N ALA A 93 -16.21 7.16 -8.67
CA ALA A 93 -15.75 6.02 -7.89
C ALA A 93 -14.69 5.20 -8.64
N MET A 94 -14.85 5.05 -9.96
CA MET A 94 -13.86 4.40 -10.82
C MET A 94 -12.52 5.14 -10.82
N TRP A 95 -12.53 6.45 -11.07
CA TRP A 95 -11.29 7.24 -11.09
C TRP A 95 -10.66 7.40 -9.71
N ALA A 96 -11.47 7.44 -8.65
CA ALA A 96 -10.97 7.37 -7.28
C ALA A 96 -10.19 6.08 -7.04
N LEU A 97 -10.75 4.91 -7.41
CA LEU A 97 -10.06 3.63 -7.26
C LEU A 97 -8.78 3.54 -8.12
N ILE A 98 -8.79 4.07 -9.34
CA ILE A 98 -7.58 4.15 -10.18
C ILE A 98 -6.50 5.01 -9.50
N SER A 99 -6.89 6.12 -8.89
CA SER A 99 -5.95 7.02 -8.19
C SER A 99 -5.30 6.38 -6.96
N VAL A 100 -5.93 5.37 -6.35
CA VAL A 100 -5.33 4.60 -5.24
C VAL A 100 -4.01 3.96 -5.65
N GLY A 101 -3.89 3.50 -6.90
CA GLY A 101 -2.63 2.98 -7.43
C GLY A 101 -1.49 4.01 -7.35
N LEU A 102 -1.77 5.28 -7.62
CA LEU A 102 -0.77 6.34 -7.48
C LEU A 102 -0.25 6.42 -6.03
N PHE A 103 -1.14 6.30 -5.06
CA PHE A 103 -0.80 6.39 -3.64
C PHE A 103 -0.12 5.13 -3.09
N HIS A 104 -0.55 3.94 -3.53
CA HIS A 104 0.07 2.67 -3.14
C HIS A 104 1.52 2.52 -3.62
N SER A 105 1.86 3.14 -4.74
CA SER A 105 3.16 3.01 -5.44
C SER A 105 4.43 3.03 -4.58
N ILE A 106 4.44 3.85 -3.52
CA ILE A 106 5.62 4.09 -2.68
C ILE A 106 5.54 3.40 -1.33
N MET A 107 4.37 2.85 -0.97
CA MET A 107 4.12 2.33 0.37
C MET A 107 5.04 1.15 0.66
N PHE A 108 5.06 0.14 -0.22
CA PHE A 108 5.94 -1.01 -0.07
C PHE A 108 7.43 -0.63 0.13
N PRO A 109 8.10 0.07 -0.81
CA PRO A 109 9.52 0.38 -0.67
C PRO A 109 9.81 1.30 0.53
N THR A 110 8.90 2.21 0.85
CA THR A 110 9.09 3.13 1.98
C THR A 110 8.90 2.42 3.31
N ILE A 111 7.91 1.54 3.44
CA ILE A 111 7.72 0.73 4.65
C ILE A 111 8.92 -0.18 4.87
N PHE A 112 9.41 -0.82 3.80
CA PHE A 112 10.56 -1.72 3.85
C PHE A 112 11.81 -0.97 4.33
N THR A 113 12.16 0.15 3.70
CA THR A 113 13.32 0.97 4.06
C THR A 113 13.22 1.52 5.49
N LEU A 114 12.04 2.00 5.90
CA LEU A 114 11.82 2.45 7.28
C LEU A 114 11.87 1.29 8.29
N GLY A 115 11.46 0.09 7.89
CA GLY A 115 11.42 -1.10 8.74
C GLY A 115 12.80 -1.62 9.11
N ILE A 116 13.76 -1.55 8.17
CA ILE A 116 15.14 -1.99 8.38
C ILE A 116 16.08 -0.90 8.90
N LYS A 117 15.60 0.35 9.01
CA LYS A 117 16.42 1.48 9.42
C LYS A 117 17.01 1.29 10.82
N GLY A 118 18.34 1.39 10.95
CA GLY A 118 19.02 1.30 12.24
C GLY A 118 19.18 -0.11 12.82
N LEU A 119 19.02 -1.16 11.99
CA LEU A 119 19.27 -2.55 12.38
C LEU A 119 20.76 -2.96 12.32
N GLY A 120 21.60 -2.19 11.63
CA GLY A 120 23.03 -2.48 11.49
C GLY A 120 23.28 -3.92 10.99
N PRO A 121 24.00 -4.78 11.75
CA PRO A 121 24.25 -6.17 11.37
C PRO A 121 22.97 -7.00 11.10
N LEU A 122 21.86 -6.65 11.76
CA LEU A 122 20.60 -7.41 11.69
C LEU A 122 19.73 -7.05 10.47
N THR A 123 20.26 -6.22 9.56
CA THR A 123 19.51 -5.74 8.38
C THR A 123 19.07 -6.90 7.47
N GLU A 124 19.91 -7.92 7.28
CA GLU A 124 19.58 -9.08 6.46
C GLU A 124 18.44 -9.91 7.07
N GLU A 125 18.53 -10.23 8.36
CA GLU A 125 17.50 -10.96 9.10
C GLU A 125 16.17 -10.19 9.11
N GLY A 126 16.22 -8.88 9.40
CA GLY A 126 15.04 -8.02 9.38
C GLY A 126 14.40 -7.91 8.01
N SER A 127 15.21 -7.86 6.94
CA SER A 127 14.71 -7.90 5.55
C SER A 127 14.02 -9.23 5.26
N GLY A 128 14.57 -10.35 5.75
CA GLY A 128 13.93 -11.67 5.65
C GLY A 128 12.54 -11.71 6.30
N LEU A 129 12.39 -11.14 7.50
CA LEU A 129 11.08 -11.03 8.17
C LEU A 129 10.07 -10.21 7.35
N LEU A 130 10.51 -9.09 6.76
CA LEU A 130 9.64 -8.25 5.91
C LEU A 130 9.23 -8.98 4.62
N ILE A 131 10.12 -9.76 4.01
CA ILE A 131 9.79 -10.57 2.84
C ILE A 131 8.79 -11.67 3.19
N MET A 132 8.94 -12.34 4.33
CA MET A 132 7.96 -13.34 4.79
C MET A 132 6.58 -12.71 5.03
N ALA A 133 6.53 -11.45 5.48
CA ALA A 133 5.26 -10.74 5.66
C ALA A 133 4.46 -10.55 4.35
N ILE A 134 5.10 -10.64 3.18
CA ILE A 134 4.42 -10.57 1.87
C ILE A 134 3.37 -11.68 1.72
N ALA A 135 3.57 -12.82 2.40
CA ALA A 135 2.58 -13.90 2.43
C ALA A 135 1.19 -13.45 2.93
N GLY A 136 1.11 -12.32 3.66
CA GLY A 136 -0.17 -11.70 4.05
C GLY A 136 -1.08 -11.36 2.88
N GLY A 137 -0.53 -11.18 1.67
CA GLY A 137 -1.30 -11.01 0.46
C GLY A 137 -2.29 -12.14 0.17
N ALA A 138 -2.03 -13.36 0.67
CA ALA A 138 -2.96 -14.48 0.58
C ALA A 138 -4.27 -14.26 1.34
N LEU A 139 -4.28 -13.37 2.36
CA LEU A 139 -5.49 -12.99 3.09
C LEU A 139 -6.42 -12.04 2.32
N VAL A 140 -6.12 -11.76 1.04
CA VAL A 140 -7.08 -11.09 0.15
C VAL A 140 -8.43 -11.81 0.06
N VAL A 141 -8.46 -13.11 0.36
CA VAL A 141 -9.71 -13.89 0.48
C VAL A 141 -10.72 -13.27 1.45
N VAL A 142 -10.25 -12.55 2.49
CA VAL A 142 -11.12 -11.83 3.42
C VAL A 142 -11.85 -10.68 2.72
N GLN A 143 -11.15 -9.94 1.85
CA GLN A 143 -11.77 -8.87 1.07
C GLN A 143 -12.78 -9.43 0.05
N GLY A 144 -12.48 -10.58 -0.57
CA GLY A 144 -13.40 -11.30 -1.44
C GLY A 144 -14.67 -11.75 -0.69
N TRP A 145 -14.51 -12.37 0.48
CA TRP A 145 -15.63 -12.77 1.33
C TRP A 145 -16.51 -11.58 1.77
N LEU A 146 -15.89 -10.45 2.12
CA LEU A 146 -16.63 -9.21 2.42
C LEU A 146 -17.38 -8.69 1.19
N ALA A 147 -16.78 -8.79 0.00
CA ALA A 147 -17.40 -8.36 -1.25
C ALA A 147 -18.64 -9.21 -1.59
N ASP A 148 -18.58 -10.52 -1.33
CA ASP A 148 -19.70 -11.43 -1.55
C ASP A 148 -20.83 -11.22 -0.53
N THR A 149 -20.51 -10.85 0.71
CA THR A 149 -21.49 -10.72 1.80
C THR A 149 -22.14 -9.33 1.89
N TYR A 150 -21.33 -8.27 1.77
CA TYR A 150 -21.76 -6.87 1.97
C TYR A 150 -21.73 -6.03 0.68
N GLY A 151 -21.26 -6.62 -0.42
CA GLY A 151 -21.07 -5.95 -1.69
C GLY A 151 -19.64 -5.45 -1.91
N LEU A 152 -19.24 -5.46 -3.18
CA LEU A 152 -17.93 -5.02 -3.69
C LEU A 152 -17.53 -3.61 -3.24
N GLN A 153 -18.50 -2.70 -3.17
CA GLN A 153 -18.23 -1.31 -2.86
C GLN A 153 -17.91 -1.10 -1.37
N MET A 154 -18.61 -1.83 -0.48
CA MET A 154 -18.39 -1.79 0.96
C MET A 154 -17.15 -2.58 1.40
N SER A 155 -16.74 -3.60 0.64
CA SER A 155 -15.53 -4.37 0.97
C SER A 155 -14.25 -3.52 0.94
N PHE A 156 -14.25 -2.43 0.18
CA PHE A 156 -13.17 -1.44 0.13
C PHE A 156 -12.97 -0.65 1.43
N LEU A 157 -13.90 -0.71 2.40
CA LEU A 157 -13.66 -0.22 3.75
C LEU A 157 -12.54 -1.00 4.45
N LEU A 158 -12.36 -2.28 4.14
CA LEU A 158 -11.23 -3.04 4.66
C LEU A 158 -9.92 -2.40 4.20
N THR A 159 -9.81 -2.08 2.91
CA THR A 159 -8.65 -1.37 2.36
C THR A 159 -8.45 -0.02 3.06
N ALA A 160 -9.51 0.75 3.29
CA ALA A 160 -9.42 2.01 4.02
C ALA A 160 -8.88 1.82 5.46
N VAL A 161 -9.31 0.78 6.17
CA VAL A 161 -8.78 0.44 7.50
C VAL A 161 -7.30 0.05 7.43
N CYS A 162 -6.88 -0.68 6.41
CA CYS A 162 -5.46 -0.97 6.17
C CYS A 162 -4.63 0.31 6.00
N GLU A 163 -5.14 1.31 5.27
CA GLU A 163 -4.46 2.61 5.11
C GLU A 163 -4.27 3.35 6.43
N LEU A 164 -5.23 3.24 7.36
CA LEU A 164 -5.10 3.83 8.70
C LEU A 164 -3.95 3.19 9.48
N TYR A 165 -3.73 1.88 9.34
CA TYR A 165 -2.59 1.22 9.96
C TYR A 165 -1.27 1.68 9.34
N ILE A 166 -1.21 1.84 8.01
CA ILE A 166 -0.02 2.37 7.32
C ILE A 166 0.27 3.80 7.78
N LEU A 167 -0.77 4.63 7.94
CA LEU A 167 -0.64 5.99 8.48
C LEU A 167 -0.10 5.98 9.92
N PHE A 168 -0.63 5.09 10.78
CA PHE A 168 -0.10 4.87 12.13
C PHE A 168 1.39 4.48 12.10
N TYR A 169 1.76 3.55 11.23
CA TYR A 169 3.14 3.13 11.06
C TYR A 169 4.02 4.29 10.60
N ALA A 170 3.57 5.09 9.63
CA ALA A 170 4.33 6.23 9.12
C ALA A 170 4.64 7.25 10.22
N LEU A 171 3.63 7.62 11.04
CA LEU A 171 3.75 8.68 12.05
C LEU A 171 4.47 8.26 13.33
N TRP A 172 4.27 7.01 13.77
CA TRP A 172 4.81 6.52 15.05
C TRP A 172 5.65 5.26 14.90
N GLY A 173 5.16 4.26 14.17
CA GLY A 173 5.80 2.94 14.09
C GLY A 173 7.17 2.92 13.39
N SER A 174 7.42 3.87 12.49
CA SER A 174 8.63 3.97 11.65
C SER A 174 9.87 4.46 12.40
N LYS A 175 9.71 4.98 13.62
CA LYS A 175 10.81 5.53 14.41
C LYS A 175 11.77 4.42 14.86
N PRO A 176 13.08 4.55 14.61
CA PRO A 176 14.07 3.60 15.11
C PRO A 176 14.11 3.63 16.63
N THR A 177 14.13 2.45 17.25
CA THR A 177 14.27 2.25 18.69
C THR A 177 15.51 1.42 18.90
N ASN A 178 16.46 1.88 19.71
CA ASN A 178 17.75 1.22 19.95
C ASN A 178 18.57 0.97 18.66
N ALA A 179 18.88 2.05 17.92
CA ALA A 179 19.66 1.94 16.69
C ALA A 179 21.04 1.32 16.99
N LEU A 180 21.38 0.25 16.27
CA LEU A 180 22.67 -0.41 16.38
C LEU A 180 23.72 0.35 15.55
N PRO A 181 24.97 0.46 16.02
CA PRO A 181 26.07 0.96 15.19
C PRO A 181 26.25 0.06 13.97
N ASP A 182 26.54 0.67 12.83
CA ASP A 182 26.97 -0.09 11.65
C ASP A 182 28.30 -0.79 11.95
N LEU A 183 28.48 -2.01 11.42
CA LEU A 183 29.78 -2.68 11.47
C LEU A 183 30.77 -1.80 10.74
N GLN A 184 31.77 -1.28 11.45
CA GLN A 184 32.92 -0.65 10.81
C GLN A 184 33.57 -1.72 9.93
N PRO A 185 33.83 -1.45 8.63
CA PRO A 185 34.63 -2.37 7.85
C PRO A 185 35.94 -2.54 8.60
N GLU A 186 36.29 -3.79 8.96
CA GLU A 186 37.61 -4.10 9.49
C GLU A 186 38.60 -3.42 8.57
N THR A 187 39.36 -2.46 9.10
CA THR A 187 40.53 -1.91 8.43
C THR A 187 41.37 -3.10 8.01
N ALA A 188 41.31 -3.42 6.71
CA ALA A 188 42.14 -4.43 6.08
C ALA A 188 43.60 -4.03 6.35
N ALA A 189 44.19 -4.69 7.34
CA ALA A 189 45.60 -4.61 7.69
C ALA A 189 46.35 -5.75 6.99
#